data_AF-X1SD36-F1
#
_entry.id   AF-X1SD36-F1
#
_cell.length_a   1.000
_cell.length_b   1.000
_cell.length_c   1.000
_cell.angle_alpha   90.00
_cell.angle_beta   90.00
_cell.angle_gamma   90.00
#
_symmetry.space_group_name_H-M   'P 1'
#
loop_
_entity.id
_entity.type
_entity.pdbx_description
1 polymer ?
#
loop_
_entity_poly.entity_id
_entity_poly.type
_entity_poly.pdbx_seq_one_letter_code
_entity_poly.pdbx_strand_id
1 'polypeptide(L)'
;ERLIGKNKDQQTSSQYVLFFRSKNAEGYLSASNYKNILNIIVTPEMEFTEDDKQMYINAWSQPGALTGGLNYYRAGGLNPPSQGERINNLTDNQLELSSVMINVPTLVIWGEKDTALTTHNLEGLDKFIPELKIKRIPEGSHWIINERPDKVNQLIREFL
;
A
#
# COMPACT_ATOMS: atom_id res chain seq x y z
N GLU A 1 16.29 -2.75 -8.99
CA GLU A 1 16.49 -3.09 -7.57
C GLU A 1 15.35 -2.52 -6.76
N ARG A 2 14.89 -3.22 -5.72
CA ARG A 2 13.73 -2.83 -4.91
C ARG A 2 14.06 -1.67 -3.95
N LEU A 3 13.21 -0.63 -3.93
CA LEU A 3 13.40 0.58 -3.10
C LEU A 3 13.60 0.27 -1.61
N ILE A 4 12.85 -0.69 -1.07
CA ILE A 4 12.93 -1.17 0.32
C ILE A 4 14.33 -1.68 0.70
N GLY A 5 15.17 -2.06 -0.27
CA GLY A 5 16.55 -2.50 -0.03
C GLY A 5 17.54 -1.37 0.24
N LYS A 6 17.26 -0.14 -0.21
CA LYS A 6 18.26 0.93 -0.26
C LYS A 6 17.80 2.28 0.30
N ASN A 7 16.49 2.54 0.32
CA ASN A 7 15.95 3.82 0.78
C ASN A 7 15.49 3.71 2.24
N LYS A 8 16.08 4.52 3.13
CA LYS A 8 15.79 4.51 4.57
C LYS A 8 14.36 4.93 4.88
N ASP A 9 13.80 5.88 4.15
CA ASP A 9 12.44 6.35 4.36
C ASP A 9 11.45 5.25 4.07
N GLN A 10 11.61 4.55 2.93
CA GLN A 10 10.78 3.40 2.60
C GLN A 10 10.98 2.25 3.59
N GLN A 11 12.19 2.01 4.09
CA GLN A 11 12.44 1.00 5.13
C GLN A 11 11.68 1.30 6.43
N THR A 12 11.68 2.55 6.86
CA THR A 12 10.91 3.02 8.02
C THR A 12 9.41 2.89 7.78
N SER A 13 8.91 3.39 6.63
CA SER A 13 7.51 3.28 6.22
C SER A 13 7.03 1.84 6.08
N SER A 14 7.93 0.89 5.85
CA SER A 14 7.57 -0.53 5.68
C SER A 14 7.59 -1.33 6.99
N GLN A 15 7.98 -0.77 8.14
CA GLN A 15 8.12 -1.54 9.39
C GLN A 15 6.85 -2.25 9.85
N TYR A 16 5.66 -1.72 9.51
CA TYR A 16 4.38 -2.36 9.80
C TYR A 16 4.26 -3.77 9.19
N VAL A 17 4.99 -4.05 8.09
CA VAL A 17 5.02 -5.37 7.44
C VAL A 17 5.54 -6.45 8.40
N LEU A 18 6.52 -6.14 9.26
CA LEU A 18 7.01 -7.08 10.27
C LEU A 18 5.92 -7.48 11.25
N PHE A 19 5.11 -6.50 11.68
CA PHE A 19 3.98 -6.75 12.54
C PHE A 19 2.91 -7.60 11.85
N PHE A 20 2.52 -7.26 10.61
CA PHE A 20 1.51 -8.01 9.84
C PHE A 20 1.94 -9.45 9.53
N ARG A 21 3.23 -9.71 9.41
CA ARG A 21 3.77 -11.07 9.26
C ARG A 21 3.71 -11.88 10.55
N SER A 22 3.64 -11.23 11.72
CA SER A 22 3.66 -11.89 13.01
C SER A 22 2.38 -12.68 13.30
N LYS A 23 2.48 -13.67 14.19
CA LYS A 23 1.33 -14.43 14.73
C LYS A 23 0.35 -13.58 15.54
N ASN A 24 0.77 -12.39 15.98
CA ASN A 24 -0.03 -11.51 16.84
C ASN A 24 -0.96 -10.58 16.02
N ALA A 25 -0.72 -10.41 14.72
CA ALA A 25 -1.44 -9.46 13.89
C ALA A 25 -2.95 -9.74 13.85
N GLU A 26 -3.36 -11.00 13.65
CA GLU A 26 -4.78 -11.37 13.54
C GLU A 26 -5.56 -11.02 14.80
N GLY A 27 -5.03 -11.41 15.98
CA GLY A 27 -5.66 -11.12 17.26
C GLY A 27 -5.70 -9.62 17.56
N TYR A 28 -4.65 -8.88 17.23
CA TYR A 28 -4.64 -7.43 17.41
C TYR A 28 -5.63 -6.72 16.48
N LEU A 29 -5.66 -7.06 15.18
CA LEU A 29 -6.51 -6.37 14.21
C LEU A 29 -7.99 -6.64 14.44
N SER A 30 -8.35 -7.84 14.92
CA SER A 30 -9.74 -8.21 15.26
C SER A 30 -10.20 -7.74 16.63
N ALA A 31 -9.29 -7.33 17.52
CA ALA A 31 -9.62 -6.92 18.88
C ALA A 31 -10.61 -5.75 18.93
N SER A 32 -11.39 -5.70 20.02
CA SER A 32 -12.36 -4.63 20.29
C SER A 32 -13.31 -4.38 19.12
N ASN A 33 -13.86 -5.46 18.54
CA ASN A 33 -14.71 -5.43 17.35
C ASN A 33 -14.04 -4.71 16.16
N TYR A 34 -12.82 -5.12 15.82
CA TYR A 34 -12.04 -4.59 14.69
C TYR A 34 -11.67 -3.11 14.78
N LYS A 35 -11.80 -2.49 15.96
CA LYS A 35 -11.46 -1.06 16.16
C LYS A 35 -10.02 -0.74 15.76
N ASN A 36 -9.09 -1.67 15.98
CA ASN A 36 -7.68 -1.45 15.67
C ASN A 36 -7.42 -1.32 14.17
N ILE A 37 -7.99 -2.20 13.34
CA ILE A 37 -7.84 -2.08 11.88
C ILE A 37 -8.64 -0.91 11.32
N LEU A 38 -9.80 -0.58 11.90
CA LEU A 38 -10.54 0.64 11.56
C LEU A 38 -9.71 1.90 11.80
N ASN A 39 -9.00 2.00 12.93
CA ASN A 39 -8.12 3.14 13.21
C ASN A 39 -6.91 3.24 12.26
N ILE A 40 -6.55 2.15 11.57
CA ILE A 40 -5.49 2.14 10.55
C ILE A 40 -6.02 2.64 9.19
N ILE A 41 -7.25 2.25 8.84
CA ILE A 41 -7.79 2.51 7.50
C ILE A 41 -8.67 3.76 7.42
N VAL A 42 -9.34 4.15 8.50
CA VAL A 42 -10.29 5.27 8.50
C VAL A 42 -9.56 6.51 8.96
N THR A 43 -9.38 7.47 8.04
CA THR A 43 -8.77 8.76 8.33
C THR A 43 -9.85 9.83 8.52
N PRO A 44 -9.58 10.91 9.28
CA PRO A 44 -10.53 12.02 9.45
C PRO A 44 -10.96 12.68 8.14
N GLU A 45 -10.16 12.54 7.08
CA GLU A 45 -10.41 13.09 5.75
C GLU A 45 -11.44 12.28 4.94
N MET A 46 -11.85 11.10 5.41
CA MET A 46 -12.86 10.26 4.77
C MET A 46 -14.27 10.57 5.26
N GLU A 47 -15.24 10.45 4.37
CA GLU A 47 -16.68 10.57 4.69
C GLU A 47 -17.30 9.20 4.99
N PHE A 48 -16.67 8.40 5.85
CA PHE A 48 -17.19 7.08 6.21
C PHE A 48 -18.32 7.17 7.24
N THR A 49 -19.47 6.62 6.87
CA THR A 49 -20.60 6.40 7.79
C THR A 49 -20.33 5.21 8.71
N GLU A 50 -21.17 5.03 9.72
CA GLU A 50 -21.12 3.81 10.55
C GLU A 50 -21.50 2.56 9.74
N ASP A 51 -22.37 2.68 8.74
CA ASP A 51 -22.73 1.58 7.85
C ASP A 51 -21.53 1.15 7.00
N ASP A 52 -20.74 2.10 6.48
CA ASP A 52 -19.50 1.80 5.74
C ASP A 52 -18.53 1.02 6.63
N LYS A 53 -18.28 1.50 7.85
CA LYS A 53 -17.42 0.81 8.82
C LYS A 53 -17.94 -0.60 9.13
N GLN A 54 -19.25 -0.76 9.26
CA GLN A 54 -19.86 -2.07 9.50
C GLN A 54 -19.70 -3.00 8.31
N MET A 55 -19.73 -2.50 7.07
CA MET A 55 -19.43 -3.32 5.88
C MET A 55 -17.99 -3.86 5.90
N TYR A 56 -17.01 -3.03 6.29
CA TYR A 56 -15.62 -3.48 6.48
C TYR A 56 -15.51 -4.53 7.59
N ILE A 57 -16.15 -4.31 8.74
CA ILE A 57 -16.19 -5.27 9.85
C ILE A 57 -16.79 -6.60 9.38
N ASN A 58 -17.91 -6.56 8.65
CA ASN A 58 -18.57 -7.75 8.13
C ASN A 58 -17.65 -8.53 7.18
N ALA A 59 -16.88 -7.83 6.33
CA ALA A 59 -15.91 -8.46 5.44
C ALA A 59 -14.73 -9.11 6.20
N TRP A 60 -14.13 -8.40 7.16
CA TRP A 60 -13.00 -8.91 7.93
C TRP A 60 -13.36 -10.01 8.94
N SER A 61 -14.62 -10.03 9.39
CA SER A 61 -15.12 -11.04 10.32
C SER A 61 -15.50 -12.37 9.69
N GLN A 62 -15.50 -12.46 8.36
CA GLN A 62 -15.66 -13.75 7.70
C GLN A 62 -14.52 -14.70 8.10
N PRO A 63 -14.81 -15.99 8.35
CA PRO A 63 -13.80 -16.98 8.74
C PRO A 63 -12.60 -16.98 7.79
N GLY A 64 -11.40 -16.69 8.33
CA GLY A 64 -10.14 -16.68 7.58
C GLY A 64 -9.87 -15.41 6.77
N ALA A 65 -10.73 -14.39 6.78
CA ALA A 65 -10.53 -13.18 5.98
C ALA A 65 -9.29 -12.39 6.40
N LEU A 66 -9.11 -12.11 7.70
CA LEU A 66 -7.89 -11.46 8.19
C LEU A 66 -6.63 -12.30 7.92
N THR A 67 -6.70 -13.62 8.13
CA THR A 67 -5.60 -14.54 7.81
C THR A 67 -5.24 -14.45 6.32
N GLY A 68 -6.23 -14.44 5.43
CA GLY A 68 -6.05 -14.31 3.98
C GLY A 68 -5.36 -12.99 3.61
N GLY A 69 -5.83 -11.86 4.15
CA GLY A 69 -5.20 -10.56 3.94
C GLY A 69 -3.74 -10.52 4.42
N LEU A 70 -3.48 -11.03 5.62
CA LEU A 70 -2.12 -11.06 6.19
C LEU A 70 -1.18 -12.04 5.47
N ASN A 71 -1.73 -13.08 4.84
CA ASN A 71 -0.93 -14.02 4.05
C ASN A 71 -0.26 -13.35 2.84
N TYR A 72 -0.80 -12.27 2.27
CA TYR A 72 -0.09 -11.49 1.26
C TYR A 72 1.24 -10.92 1.80
N TYR A 73 1.25 -10.42 3.04
CA TYR A 73 2.47 -9.94 3.68
C TYR A 73 3.42 -11.07 4.03
N ARG A 74 2.91 -12.24 4.47
CA ARG A 74 3.71 -13.42 4.81
C ARG A 74 4.38 -14.03 3.57
N ALA A 75 3.66 -14.11 2.46
CA ALA A 75 4.12 -14.72 1.21
C ALA A 75 4.90 -13.76 0.29
N GLY A 76 4.62 -12.45 0.32
CA GLY A 76 5.14 -11.47 -0.65
C GLY A 76 6.64 -11.21 -0.64
N GLY A 77 7.41 -11.88 0.24
CA GLY A 77 8.87 -11.79 0.29
C GLY A 77 9.44 -10.42 0.68
N LEU A 78 8.57 -9.44 1.00
CA LEU A 78 8.97 -8.15 1.55
C LEU A 78 9.38 -8.31 3.01
N ASN A 79 10.67 -8.23 3.26
CA ASN A 79 11.25 -8.21 4.59
C ASN A 79 12.03 -6.89 4.74
N PRO A 80 11.39 -5.79 5.18
CA PRO A 80 12.15 -4.63 5.62
C PRO A 80 13.09 -5.04 6.74
N PRO A 81 14.27 -4.40 6.87
CA PRO A 81 15.20 -4.76 7.92
C PRO A 81 14.55 -4.46 9.27
N SER A 82 14.73 -5.33 10.27
CA SER A 82 14.47 -4.93 11.65
C SER A 82 15.50 -3.88 12.09
N GLN A 83 15.23 -3.11 13.15
CA GLN A 83 16.13 -2.03 13.58
C GLN A 83 17.57 -2.54 13.78
N GLY A 84 18.49 -2.08 12.94
CA GLY A 84 19.92 -2.44 12.99
C GLY A 84 20.35 -3.58 12.05
N GLU A 85 19.43 -4.25 11.37
CA GLU A 85 19.75 -5.31 10.40
C GLU A 85 19.97 -4.75 8.99
N ARG A 86 20.85 -5.40 8.22
CA ARG A 86 20.99 -5.16 6.77
C ARG A 86 20.18 -6.20 6.01
N ILE A 87 19.51 -5.79 4.95
CA ILE A 87 18.78 -6.74 4.10
C ILE A 87 19.79 -7.50 3.24
N ASN A 88 20.03 -8.78 3.58
CA ASN A 88 20.96 -9.63 2.84
C ASN A 88 20.28 -10.51 1.78
N ASN A 89 18.93 -10.64 1.83
CA ASN A 89 18.16 -11.62 1.05
C ASN A 89 17.00 -11.00 0.26
N LEU A 90 17.15 -9.78 -0.27
CA LEU A 90 16.29 -9.42 -1.40
C LEU A 90 16.87 -10.14 -2.60
N THR A 91 16.23 -11.24 -3.00
CA THR A 91 16.44 -11.76 -4.34
C THR A 91 15.88 -10.71 -5.28
N ASP A 92 16.75 -9.85 -5.81
CA ASP A 92 16.50 -9.25 -7.10
C ASP A 92 16.50 -10.43 -8.08
N ASN A 93 15.35 -11.08 -8.21
CA ASN A 93 15.05 -11.76 -9.45
C ASN A 93 15.07 -10.62 -10.47
N GLN A 94 16.23 -10.44 -11.12
CA GLN A 94 16.40 -9.51 -12.20
C GLN A 94 15.46 -9.99 -13.31
N LEU A 95 14.23 -9.50 -13.27
CA LEU A 95 13.30 -9.67 -14.37
C LEU A 95 13.90 -8.85 -15.51
N GLU A 96 14.14 -9.51 -16.64
CA GLU A 96 14.50 -8.86 -17.90
C GLU A 96 13.55 -7.66 -18.11
N LEU A 97 14.09 -6.46 -18.35
CA LEU A 97 13.29 -5.23 -18.42
C LEU A 97 12.13 -5.39 -19.42
N SER A 98 12.40 -6.04 -20.56
CA SER A 98 11.40 -6.35 -21.59
C SER A 98 10.22 -7.18 -21.07
N SER A 99 10.44 -8.05 -20.09
CA SER A 99 9.40 -8.92 -19.50
C SER A 99 8.48 -8.18 -18.52
N VAL A 100 8.82 -6.94 -18.15
CA VAL A 100 8.06 -6.12 -17.19
C VAL A 100 7.65 -4.76 -17.74
N MET A 101 7.85 -4.52 -19.05
CA MET A 101 7.39 -3.29 -19.72
C MET A 101 5.86 -3.24 -19.79
N ILE A 102 5.30 -2.06 -19.51
CA ILE A 102 3.88 -1.74 -19.70
C ILE A 102 3.78 -0.81 -20.91
N ASN A 103 3.43 -1.38 -22.06
CA ASN A 103 3.39 -0.67 -23.36
C ASN A 103 2.03 -0.04 -23.69
N VAL A 104 1.23 0.26 -22.67
CA VAL A 104 -0.06 0.95 -22.82
C VAL A 104 -0.02 2.26 -22.04
N PRO A 105 -0.76 3.30 -22.48
CA PRO A 105 -0.91 4.52 -21.69
C PRO A 105 -1.29 4.18 -20.26
N THR A 106 -0.57 4.75 -19.29
CA THR A 106 -0.77 4.45 -17.87
C THR A 106 -0.85 5.73 -17.05
N LEU A 107 -1.88 5.82 -16.21
CA LEU A 107 -2.05 6.87 -15.20
C LEU A 107 -1.69 6.32 -13.82
N VAL A 108 -0.80 7.02 -13.11
CA VAL A 108 -0.51 6.81 -11.70
C VAL A 108 -1.04 8.01 -10.91
N ILE A 109 -1.97 7.77 -9.99
CA ILE A 109 -2.46 8.78 -9.04
C ILE A 109 -1.85 8.48 -7.67
N TRP A 110 -1.24 9.47 -7.02
CA TRP A 110 -0.45 9.26 -5.81
C TRP A 110 -0.74 10.29 -4.72
N GLY A 111 -1.01 9.86 -3.49
CA GLY A 111 -1.09 10.71 -2.31
C GLY A 111 0.29 10.95 -1.69
N GLU A 112 0.72 12.21 -1.55
CA GLU A 112 2.09 12.48 -1.07
C GLU A 112 2.24 12.37 0.46
N LYS A 113 1.15 12.21 1.21
CA LYS A 113 1.15 11.89 2.65
C LYS A 113 1.05 10.39 2.93
N ASP A 114 1.20 9.53 1.93
CA ASP A 114 1.21 8.08 2.13
C ASP A 114 2.36 7.68 3.06
N THR A 115 2.00 7.09 4.21
CA THR A 115 2.96 6.65 5.23
C THR A 115 3.50 5.25 4.98
N ALA A 116 2.85 4.46 4.12
CA ALA A 116 3.24 3.09 3.78
C ALA A 116 4.11 3.03 2.51
N LEU A 117 3.78 3.81 1.48
CA LEU A 117 4.52 3.92 0.23
C LEU A 117 4.99 5.36 0.01
N THR A 118 6.30 5.59 0.15
CA THR A 118 6.87 6.93 0.00
C THR A 118 6.86 7.39 -1.47
N THR A 119 6.90 8.70 -1.71
CA THR A 119 6.93 9.28 -3.07
C THR A 119 8.14 8.86 -3.91
N HIS A 120 9.21 8.34 -3.29
CA HIS A 120 10.35 7.74 -3.98
C HIS A 120 9.94 6.55 -4.88
N ASN A 121 8.79 5.90 -4.63
CA ASN A 121 8.28 4.84 -5.51
C ASN A 121 7.84 5.36 -6.90
N LEU A 122 7.70 6.67 -7.07
CA LEU A 122 7.41 7.29 -8.36
C LEU A 122 8.65 7.40 -9.26
N GLU A 123 9.85 7.27 -8.68
CA GLU A 123 11.11 7.43 -9.41
C GLU A 123 11.42 6.19 -10.24
N GLY A 124 11.66 6.38 -11.54
CA GLY A 124 12.04 5.30 -12.46
C GLY A 124 10.89 4.46 -12.99
N LEU A 125 9.63 4.81 -12.70
CA LEU A 125 8.46 4.15 -13.31
C LEU A 125 8.46 4.32 -14.84
N ASP A 126 8.90 5.47 -15.34
CA ASP A 126 9.06 5.81 -16.76
C ASP A 126 10.00 4.84 -17.51
N LYS A 127 10.92 4.19 -16.81
CA LYS A 127 11.79 3.15 -17.39
C LYS A 127 11.03 1.90 -17.82
N PHE A 128 9.87 1.65 -17.20
CA PHE A 128 9.01 0.49 -17.47
C PHE A 128 7.75 0.88 -18.26
N ILE A 129 7.40 2.16 -18.28
CA ILE A 129 6.13 2.69 -18.77
C ILE A 129 6.42 3.88 -19.69
N PRO A 130 6.56 3.66 -21.02
CA PRO A 130 6.90 4.73 -21.96
C PRO A 130 5.85 5.86 -21.99
N GLU A 131 4.57 5.51 -21.84
CA GLU A 131 3.44 6.45 -21.85
C GLU A 131 2.88 6.66 -20.44
N LEU A 132 3.71 7.19 -19.55
CA LEU A 132 3.36 7.42 -18.14
C LEU A 132 2.84 8.84 -17.87
N LYS A 133 1.67 8.94 -17.23
CA LYS A 133 1.17 10.16 -16.62
C LYS A 133 1.12 9.99 -15.11
N ILE A 134 1.76 10.88 -14.36
CA ILE A 134 1.71 10.89 -12.89
C ILE A 134 0.88 12.09 -12.42
N LYS A 135 -0.10 11.85 -11.55
CA LYS A 135 -0.90 12.87 -10.87
C LYS A 135 -0.69 12.75 -9.37
N ARG A 136 0.00 13.74 -8.79
CA ARG A 136 0.26 13.84 -7.36
C ARG A 136 -0.87 14.62 -6.68
N ILE A 137 -1.30 14.14 -5.52
CA ILE A 137 -2.28 14.77 -4.62
C ILE A 137 -1.53 15.09 -3.33
N PRO A 138 -1.00 16.33 -3.16
CA PRO A 138 -0.14 16.68 -2.03
C PRO A 138 -0.77 16.42 -0.65
N GLU A 139 -2.09 16.54 -0.55
CA GLU A 139 -2.83 16.36 0.68
C GLU A 139 -3.34 14.94 0.93
N GLY A 140 -3.25 14.03 -0.05
CA GLY A 140 -3.78 12.67 0.02
C GLY A 140 -2.83 11.68 0.69
N SER A 141 -3.37 10.68 1.37
CA SER A 141 -2.63 9.62 2.08
C SER A 141 -2.55 8.31 1.28
N HIS A 142 -2.33 7.18 1.96
CA HIS A 142 -2.43 5.84 1.38
C HIS A 142 -3.84 5.54 0.83
N TRP A 143 -4.86 6.19 1.37
CA TRP A 143 -6.26 5.89 1.11
C TRP A 143 -6.96 6.94 0.23
N ILE A 144 -6.22 7.57 -0.69
CA ILE A 144 -6.70 8.68 -1.54
C ILE A 144 -8.05 8.45 -2.22
N ILE A 145 -8.38 7.19 -2.54
CA ILE A 145 -9.65 6.84 -3.19
C ILE A 145 -10.86 7.13 -2.30
N ASN A 146 -10.70 7.02 -0.98
CA ASN A 146 -11.74 7.27 0.01
C ASN A 146 -11.70 8.71 0.54
N GLU A 147 -10.52 9.33 0.57
CA GLU A 147 -10.33 10.72 1.06
C GLU A 147 -10.68 11.78 0.01
N ARG A 148 -10.50 11.44 -1.27
CA ARG A 148 -10.65 12.35 -2.41
C ARG A 148 -11.36 11.65 -3.59
N PRO A 149 -12.51 10.98 -3.39
CA PRO A 149 -13.15 10.17 -4.42
C PRO A 149 -13.46 10.97 -5.68
N ASP A 150 -13.98 12.19 -5.56
CA ASP A 150 -14.32 13.04 -6.70
C ASP A 150 -13.09 13.40 -7.53
N LYS A 151 -11.98 13.75 -6.88
CA LYS A 151 -10.74 14.11 -7.56
C LYS A 151 -10.14 12.90 -8.28
N VAL A 152 -10.09 11.74 -7.62
CA VAL A 152 -9.61 10.50 -8.22
C VAL A 152 -10.47 10.11 -9.42
N ASN A 153 -11.80 10.13 -9.27
CA ASN A 153 -12.74 9.83 -10.33
C ASN A 153 -12.61 10.79 -11.53
N GLN A 154 -12.45 12.09 -11.27
CA GLN A 154 -12.19 13.09 -12.32
C GLN A 154 -10.92 12.75 -13.10
N LEU A 155 -9.80 12.48 -12.41
CA LEU A 155 -8.52 12.17 -13.05
C LEU A 155 -8.58 10.90 -13.90
N ILE A 156 -9.31 9.88 -13.44
CA ILE A 156 -9.56 8.67 -14.22
C ILE A 156 -10.37 9.00 -15.48
N ARG A 157 -11.44 9.80 -15.36
CA ARG A 157 -12.29 10.18 -16.51
C ARG A 157 -11.58 11.05 -17.54
N GLU A 158 -10.67 11.92 -17.10
CA GLU A 158 -9.83 12.73 -18.01
C GLU A 158 -8.79 11.89 -18.75
N PHE A 159 -8.51 10.68 -18.27
CA PHE A 159 -7.49 9.80 -18.83
C PHE A 159 -8.04 8.77 -19.83
N LEU A 160 -9.27 8.28 -19.60
CA LEU A 160 -10.01 7.40 -20.50
C LEU A 160 -10.53 8.14 -21.73
#